data_AF-A0A7C3MLA3-F1
#
_entry.id   AF-A0A7C3MLA3-F1
#
_cell.length_a   1.000
_cell.length_b   1.000
_cell.length_c   1.000
_cell.angle_alpha   90.00
_cell.angle_beta   90.00
_cell.angle_gamma   90.00
#
_symmetry.space_group_name_H-M   'P 1'
#
loop_
_entity.id
_entity.type
_entity.pdbx_description
1 polymer ?
#
loop_
_entity_poly.entity_id
_entity_poly.type
_entity_poly.pdbx_seq_one_letter_code
_entity_poly.pdbx_strand_id
1 'polypeptide(L)'
;MKTGRFFLFGLLSFSLLLLEFPVLFLDTILTGKSLHELNLWHQKWYFLIIHWTITVTIWGLGIFLILFWFKRKDFLAQVFSFDLKGKGLKMVLISLILVLILSIFERIFFSSNIPQISNEYFNFSKLHGNKAIFLSIFQNIYYLFESIIVVLIVAFFNKGGELLSRIKGFPWGGIGLLFTWGFGHFVSHPTGALYMLILSILIGIVYILSGKNFFSTFAFTFFSFII
;
A
#
# COMPACT_ATOMS: atom_id res chain seq x y z
N MET A 1 -17.86 13.94 14.68
CA MET A 1 -16.84 14.70 13.91
C MET A 1 -17.41 15.11 12.55
N LYS A 2 -16.98 16.24 11.98
CA LYS A 2 -17.42 16.68 10.64
C LYS A 2 -16.82 15.80 9.54
N THR A 3 -17.65 15.41 8.57
CA THR A 3 -17.32 14.59 7.40
C THR A 3 -16.02 15.00 6.70
N GLY A 4 -15.81 16.30 6.48
CA GLY A 4 -14.64 16.83 5.77
C GLY A 4 -13.29 16.49 6.42
N ARG A 5 -13.24 16.22 7.74
CA ARG A 5 -12.00 15.81 8.39
C ARG A 5 -11.52 14.45 7.88
N PHE A 6 -12.42 13.48 7.68
CA PHE A 6 -12.02 12.16 7.20
C PHE A 6 -11.46 12.23 5.77
N PHE A 7 -12.07 13.01 4.88
CA PHE A 7 -11.52 13.23 3.54
C PHE A 7 -10.14 13.89 3.59
N LEU A 8 -9.94 14.89 4.46
CA LEU A 8 -8.63 15.50 4.67
C LEU A 8 -7.59 14.46 5.10
N PHE A 9 -7.92 13.53 6.01
CA PHE A 9 -6.97 12.47 6.41
C PHE A 9 -6.71 11.44 5.32
N GLY A 10 -7.72 11.11 4.51
CA GLY A 10 -7.52 10.30 3.31
C GLY A 10 -6.53 10.96 2.35
N LEU A 11 -6.72 12.25 2.08
CA LEU A 11 -5.84 13.05 1.22
C LEU A 11 -4.44 13.25 1.81
N LEU A 12 -4.31 13.47 3.12
CA LEU A 12 -3.00 13.55 3.79
C LEU A 12 -2.27 12.22 3.74
N SER A 13 -2.96 11.10 3.95
CA SER A 13 -2.39 9.75 3.83
C SER A 13 -1.93 9.50 2.40
N PHE A 14 -2.72 9.88 1.39
CA PHE A 14 -2.29 9.83 -0.01
C PHE A 14 -1.09 10.74 -0.30
N SER A 15 -1.08 11.95 0.26
CA SER A 15 0.04 12.89 0.09
C SER A 15 1.34 12.31 0.65
N LEU A 16 1.29 11.47 1.69
CA LEU A 16 2.48 10.76 2.17
C LEU A 16 3.06 9.84 1.10
N LEU A 17 2.24 9.08 0.36
CA LEU A 17 2.72 8.26 -0.75
C LEU A 17 3.42 9.11 -1.81
N LEU A 18 2.84 10.29 -2.13
CA LEU A 18 3.44 11.23 -3.07
C LEU A 18 4.81 11.79 -2.61
N LEU A 19 5.15 11.69 -1.33
CA LEU A 19 6.48 12.10 -0.84
C LEU A 19 7.60 11.17 -1.32
N GLU A 20 7.31 10.05 -1.96
CA GLU A 20 8.32 9.28 -2.68
C GLU A 20 8.87 10.06 -3.90
N PHE A 21 8.06 10.85 -4.60
CA PHE A 21 8.51 11.60 -5.79
C PHE A 21 9.68 12.56 -5.50
N PRO A 22 9.67 13.34 -4.39
CA PRO A 22 10.85 14.05 -3.95
C PRO A 22 12.08 13.17 -3.73
N VAL A 23 11.93 11.95 -3.21
CA VAL A 23 13.07 11.01 -3.03
C VAL A 23 13.58 10.54 -4.39
N LEU A 24 12.70 10.24 -5.34
CA LEU A 24 13.08 9.95 -6.73
C LEU A 24 13.83 11.11 -7.40
N PHE A 25 13.48 12.35 -7.06
CA PHE A 25 14.21 13.53 -7.51
C PHE A 25 15.58 13.68 -6.82
N LEU A 26 15.74 13.20 -5.59
CA LEU A 26 17.08 13.10 -4.99
C LEU A 26 17.91 12.04 -5.73
N ASP A 27 17.31 10.93 -6.14
CA ASP A 27 17.99 9.90 -6.92
C ASP A 27 18.47 10.42 -8.28
N THR A 28 17.70 11.27 -8.98
CA THR A 28 18.17 11.89 -10.24
C THR A 28 19.42 12.74 -10.00
N ILE A 29 19.44 13.53 -8.93
CA ILE A 29 20.59 14.39 -8.59
C ILE A 29 21.81 13.53 -8.23
N LEU A 30 21.62 12.49 -7.42
CA LEU A 30 22.71 11.63 -6.94
C LEU A 30 23.30 10.76 -8.05
N THR A 31 22.47 10.32 -9.00
CA THR A 31 22.90 9.44 -10.10
C THR A 31 23.28 10.19 -11.37
N GLY A 32 22.90 11.47 -11.48
CA GLY A 32 23.04 12.29 -12.69
C GLY A 32 22.12 11.87 -13.85
N LYS A 33 21.17 10.95 -13.61
CA LYS A 33 20.22 10.45 -14.61
C LYS A 33 18.92 11.24 -14.60
N SER A 34 18.27 11.37 -15.75
CA SER A 34 16.92 11.91 -15.81
C SER A 34 15.87 10.94 -15.23
N LEU A 35 14.68 11.44 -14.88
CA LEU A 35 13.56 10.60 -14.38
C LEU A 35 13.19 9.48 -15.35
N HIS A 36 13.33 9.71 -16.66
CA HIS A 36 13.00 8.71 -17.68
C HIS A 36 14.08 7.62 -17.81
N GLU A 37 15.30 7.91 -17.38
CA GLU A 37 16.44 6.97 -17.39
C GLU A 37 16.61 6.26 -16.04
N LEU A 38 15.88 6.70 -15.01
CA LEU A 38 15.85 6.06 -13.71
C LEU A 38 15.09 4.74 -13.78
N ASN A 39 15.85 3.68 -14.01
CA ASN A 39 15.41 2.34 -13.66
C ASN A 39 15.94 2.01 -12.26
N LEU A 40 15.09 2.22 -11.24
CA LEU A 40 15.42 2.00 -9.83
C LEU A 40 16.09 0.64 -9.61
N TRP A 41 15.53 -0.42 -10.22
CA TRP A 41 15.97 -1.80 -10.00
C TRP A 41 17.33 -2.14 -10.64
N HIS A 42 17.81 -1.30 -11.56
CA HIS A 42 19.13 -1.44 -12.18
C HIS A 42 20.17 -0.47 -11.61
N GLN A 43 19.82 0.26 -10.56
CA GLN A 43 20.80 1.09 -9.85
C GLN A 43 21.77 0.25 -9.04
N LYS A 44 22.86 0.88 -8.58
CA LYS A 44 23.74 0.24 -7.60
C LYS A 44 22.95 -0.03 -6.33
N TRP A 45 23.14 -1.22 -5.74
CA TRP A 45 22.40 -1.69 -4.58
C TRP A 45 22.30 -0.68 -3.41
N TYR A 46 23.33 0.14 -3.20
CA TYR A 46 23.33 1.11 -2.10
C TYR A 46 22.39 2.30 -2.35
N PHE A 47 22.18 2.71 -3.61
CA PHE A 47 21.20 3.75 -3.93
C PHE A 47 19.78 3.27 -3.64
N LEU A 48 19.46 2.01 -4.00
CA LEU A 48 18.19 1.38 -3.67
C LEU A 48 17.92 1.36 -2.15
N ILE A 49 18.92 0.97 -1.36
CA ILE A 49 18.79 0.96 0.11
C ILE A 49 18.59 2.38 0.66
N ILE A 50 19.33 3.37 0.16
CA ILE A 50 19.19 4.77 0.57
C ILE A 50 17.79 5.29 0.24
N HIS A 51 17.31 5.08 -0.99
CA HIS A 51 15.95 5.46 -1.42
C HIS A 51 14.90 4.89 -0.48
N TRP A 52 14.87 3.56 -0.30
CA TRP A 52 13.88 2.92 0.56
C TRP A 52 14.01 3.35 2.02
N THR A 53 15.21 3.57 2.53
CA THR A 53 15.42 4.05 3.91
C THR A 53 14.83 5.44 4.11
N ILE A 54 15.09 6.37 3.19
CA ILE A 54 14.56 7.73 3.25
C ILE A 54 13.03 7.69 3.14
N THR A 55 12.50 6.98 2.15
CA THR A 55 11.06 6.87 1.92
C THR A 55 10.34 6.27 3.13
N VAL A 56 10.82 5.14 3.66
CA VAL A 56 10.25 4.49 4.86
C VAL A 56 10.32 5.41 6.08
N THR A 57 11.41 6.18 6.23
CA THR A 57 11.54 7.12 7.35
C THR A 57 10.50 8.25 7.24
N ILE A 58 10.35 8.84 6.07
CA ILE A 58 9.36 9.89 5.79
C ILE A 58 7.95 9.36 6.04
N TRP A 59 7.63 8.19 5.48
CA TRP A 59 6.34 7.54 5.64
C TRP A 59 6.05 7.16 7.09
N GLY A 60 7.01 6.58 7.80
CA GLY A 60 6.87 6.23 9.21
C GLY A 60 6.63 7.45 10.10
N LEU A 61 7.36 8.54 9.88
CA LEU A 61 7.13 9.80 10.57
C LEU A 61 5.75 10.38 10.21
N GLY A 62 5.37 10.36 8.93
CA GLY A 62 4.06 10.82 8.47
C GLY A 62 2.90 10.05 9.10
N ILE A 63 2.95 8.72 9.08
CA ILE A 63 1.99 7.84 9.77
C ILE A 63 1.95 8.20 11.26
N PHE A 64 3.11 8.30 11.90
CA PHE A 64 3.20 8.66 13.32
C PHE A 64 2.50 10.01 13.60
N LEU A 65 2.76 11.04 12.77
CA LEU A 65 2.17 12.37 12.92
C LEU A 65 0.66 12.37 12.68
N ILE A 66 0.16 11.69 11.64
CA ILE A 66 -1.28 11.53 11.39
C ILE A 66 -1.96 10.90 12.60
N LEU A 67 -1.37 9.81 13.13
CA LEU A 67 -1.92 9.12 14.29
C LEU A 67 -1.81 9.98 15.55
N PHE A 68 -0.73 10.72 15.74
CA PHE A 68 -0.49 11.57 16.91
C PHE A 68 -1.45 12.77 16.95
N TRP A 69 -1.62 13.47 15.82
CA TRP A 69 -2.54 14.59 15.69
C TRP A 69 -3.97 14.19 16.08
N PHE A 70 -4.31 12.91 15.93
CA PHE A 70 -5.65 12.39 16.20
C PHE A 70 -5.86 11.68 17.55
N LYS A 71 -5.04 11.98 18.58
CA LYS A 71 -5.19 11.49 19.98
C LYS A 71 -5.68 10.02 20.09
N ARG A 72 -5.06 9.19 19.25
CA ARG A 72 -4.76 7.75 19.23
C ARG A 72 -5.71 6.65 19.70
N LYS A 73 -6.90 6.85 20.27
CA LYS A 73 -7.82 5.70 20.50
C LYS A 73 -9.23 5.92 20.01
N ASP A 74 -9.90 6.97 20.45
CA ASP A 74 -11.31 7.20 20.07
C ASP A 74 -11.48 7.44 18.57
N PHE A 75 -10.45 7.94 17.91
CA PHE A 75 -10.49 8.16 16.47
C PHE A 75 -10.20 6.90 15.66
N LEU A 76 -9.18 6.14 16.03
CA LEU A 76 -8.89 4.88 15.34
C LEU A 76 -10.05 3.89 15.51
N ALA A 77 -10.69 3.87 16.67
CA ALA A 77 -11.90 3.08 16.90
C ALA A 77 -13.12 3.53 16.05
N GLN A 78 -13.12 4.76 15.51
CA GLN A 78 -14.20 5.23 14.62
C GLN A 78 -14.07 4.69 13.19
N VAL A 79 -12.85 4.27 12.80
CA VAL A 79 -12.54 3.79 11.45
C VAL A 79 -12.22 2.29 11.48
N PHE A 80 -11.37 1.83 12.40
CA PHE A 80 -10.96 0.43 12.49
C PHE A 80 -11.60 -0.31 13.67
N SER A 81 -11.83 -1.61 13.46
CA SER A 81 -11.85 -2.61 14.51
C SER A 81 -10.49 -3.32 14.60
N PHE A 82 -10.08 -3.67 15.81
CA PHE A 82 -8.83 -4.37 16.09
C PHE A 82 -9.14 -5.70 16.78
N ASP A 83 -9.63 -6.67 16.00
CA ASP A 83 -9.95 -8.01 16.48
C ASP A 83 -9.07 -9.05 15.76
N LEU A 84 -8.31 -9.84 16.53
CA LEU A 84 -7.52 -10.97 16.05
C LEU A 84 -8.05 -12.31 16.59
N LYS A 85 -9.25 -12.34 17.15
CA LYS A 85 -9.89 -13.55 17.67
C LYS A 85 -11.16 -13.84 16.88
N GLY A 86 -11.70 -15.05 17.01
CA GLY A 86 -13.00 -15.44 16.46
C GLY A 86 -13.21 -15.03 15.00
N LYS A 87 -14.04 -14.02 14.76
CA LYS A 87 -14.35 -13.49 13.42
C LYS A 87 -13.15 -12.79 12.78
N GLY A 88 -12.39 -11.99 13.51
CA GLY A 88 -11.22 -11.28 12.98
C GLY A 88 -10.16 -12.23 12.40
N LEU A 89 -9.81 -13.29 13.14
CA LEU A 89 -8.87 -14.32 12.65
C LEU A 89 -9.39 -15.03 11.40
N LYS A 90 -10.68 -15.41 11.37
CA LYS A 90 -11.30 -16.01 10.18
C LYS A 90 -11.19 -15.09 8.97
N MET A 91 -11.41 -13.79 9.15
CA MET A 91 -11.30 -12.81 8.05
C MET A 91 -9.87 -12.59 7.59
N VAL A 92 -8.86 -12.69 8.48
CA VAL A 92 -7.45 -12.71 8.07
C VAL A 92 -7.17 -13.94 7.20
N LEU A 93 -7.61 -15.13 7.60
CA LEU A 93 -7.41 -16.35 6.81
C LEU A 93 -8.11 -16.27 5.44
N ILE A 94 -9.35 -15.77 5.40
CA ILE A 94 -10.08 -15.52 4.14
C ILE A 94 -9.31 -14.52 3.27
N SER A 95 -8.76 -13.46 3.86
CA SER A 95 -7.96 -12.47 3.13
C SER A 95 -6.72 -13.10 2.48
N LEU A 96 -6.01 -13.98 3.19
CA LEU A 96 -4.86 -14.70 2.65
C LEU A 96 -5.26 -15.66 1.51
N ILE A 97 -6.38 -16.36 1.64
CA ILE A 97 -6.92 -17.22 0.57
C ILE A 97 -7.30 -16.39 -0.66
N LEU A 98 -7.94 -15.23 -0.46
CA LEU A 98 -8.29 -14.33 -1.56
C LEU A 98 -7.04 -13.81 -2.28
N VAL A 99 -5.98 -13.46 -1.54
CA VAL A 99 -4.70 -13.08 -2.15
C VAL A 99 -4.15 -14.24 -2.99
N LEU A 100 -4.10 -15.47 -2.47
CA LEU A 100 -3.63 -16.63 -3.25
C LEU A 100 -4.44 -16.85 -4.54
N ILE A 101 -5.76 -16.70 -4.48
CA ILE A 101 -6.63 -16.79 -5.67
C ILE A 101 -6.30 -15.68 -6.67
N LEU A 102 -6.12 -14.45 -6.20
CA LEU A 102 -5.76 -13.30 -7.04
C LEU A 102 -4.38 -13.48 -7.67
N SER A 103 -3.38 -13.96 -6.94
CA SER A 103 -2.04 -14.21 -7.48
C SER A 103 -2.07 -15.33 -8.55
N ILE A 104 -2.89 -16.37 -8.37
CA ILE A 104 -3.10 -17.40 -9.39
C ILE A 104 -3.77 -16.81 -10.63
N PHE A 105 -4.81 -15.99 -10.44
CA PHE A 105 -5.47 -15.28 -11.53
C PHE A 105 -4.47 -14.41 -12.28
N GLU A 106 -3.65 -13.63 -11.56
CA GLU A 106 -2.65 -12.75 -12.16
C GLU A 106 -1.65 -13.54 -13.02
N ARG A 107 -1.18 -14.68 -12.52
CA ARG A 107 -0.30 -15.58 -13.28
C ARG A 107 -0.95 -16.11 -14.55
N ILE A 108 -2.22 -16.51 -14.50
CA ILE A 108 -2.93 -17.07 -15.66
C ILE A 108 -3.17 -16.00 -16.74
N PHE A 109 -3.57 -14.79 -16.36
CA PHE A 109 -4.02 -13.76 -17.30
C PHE A 109 -2.91 -12.78 -17.71
N PHE A 110 -1.93 -12.54 -16.85
CA PHE A 110 -0.83 -11.59 -17.08
C PHE A 110 0.55 -12.25 -17.12
N SER A 111 0.62 -13.59 -17.02
CA SER A 111 1.89 -14.34 -17.03
C SER A 111 2.88 -13.87 -15.95
N SER A 112 2.37 -13.38 -14.82
CA SER A 112 3.21 -12.90 -13.72
C SER A 112 3.93 -14.05 -12.99
N ASN A 113 5.13 -13.75 -12.49
CA ASN A 113 5.92 -14.68 -11.70
C ASN A 113 5.53 -14.56 -10.22
N ILE A 114 4.82 -15.57 -9.71
CA ILE A 114 4.43 -15.66 -8.30
C ILE A 114 5.26 -16.73 -7.56
N PRO A 115 5.57 -16.57 -6.27
CA PRO A 115 5.25 -15.38 -5.47
C PRO A 115 6.19 -14.21 -5.79
N GLN A 116 5.66 -12.99 -5.78
CA GLN A 116 6.40 -11.77 -6.15
C GLN A 116 7.72 -11.64 -5.37
N ILE A 117 7.72 -11.90 -4.06
CA ILE A 117 8.92 -11.83 -3.22
C ILE A 117 10.07 -12.73 -3.70
N SER A 118 9.76 -13.93 -4.20
CA SER A 118 10.77 -14.86 -4.72
C SER A 118 11.31 -14.42 -6.07
N ASN A 119 10.43 -13.90 -6.94
CA ASN A 119 10.82 -13.35 -8.23
C ASN A 119 11.74 -12.12 -8.07
N GLU A 120 11.38 -11.21 -7.16
CA GLU A 120 12.18 -10.04 -6.81
C GLU A 120 13.56 -10.42 -6.26
N TYR A 121 13.59 -11.35 -5.28
CA TYR A 121 14.85 -11.85 -4.73
C TYR A 121 15.75 -12.48 -5.81
N PHE A 122 15.18 -13.27 -6.72
CA PHE A 122 15.94 -13.88 -7.82
C PHE A 122 16.51 -12.82 -8.77
N ASN A 123 15.73 -11.80 -9.09
CA ASN A 123 16.19 -10.69 -9.94
C ASN A 123 17.32 -9.89 -9.25
N PHE A 124 17.20 -9.58 -7.96
CA PHE A 124 18.30 -8.97 -7.22
C PHE A 124 19.51 -9.88 -7.11
N SER A 125 19.32 -11.19 -6.98
CA SER A 125 20.43 -12.15 -6.94
C SER A 125 21.22 -12.14 -8.25
N LYS A 126 20.53 -12.04 -9.39
CA LYS A 126 21.17 -11.87 -10.70
C LYS A 126 21.92 -10.55 -10.84
N LEU A 127 21.35 -9.44 -10.34
CA LEU A 127 21.90 -8.10 -10.53
C LEU A 127 22.96 -7.71 -9.50
N HIS A 128 22.86 -8.22 -8.27
CA HIS A 128 23.61 -7.75 -7.12
C HIS A 128 24.22 -8.88 -6.26
N GLY A 129 24.09 -10.14 -6.68
CA GLY A 129 24.66 -11.30 -6.01
C GLY A 129 24.29 -11.36 -4.52
N ASN A 130 25.31 -11.45 -3.66
CA ASN A 130 25.14 -11.62 -2.21
C ASN A 130 24.43 -10.43 -1.52
N LYS A 131 24.22 -9.30 -2.20
CA LYS A 131 23.48 -8.15 -1.65
C LYS A 131 21.97 -8.27 -1.81
N ALA A 132 21.49 -9.24 -2.58
CA ALA A 132 20.07 -9.45 -2.85
C ALA A 132 19.22 -9.59 -1.57
N ILE A 133 19.74 -10.30 -0.56
CA ILE A 133 19.01 -10.47 0.70
C ILE A 133 18.71 -9.15 1.40
N PHE A 134 19.67 -8.21 1.40
CA PHE A 134 19.47 -6.89 1.99
C PHE A 134 18.46 -6.09 1.17
N LEU A 135 18.57 -6.13 -0.16
CA LEU A 135 17.61 -5.44 -1.03
C LEU A 135 16.18 -5.94 -0.82
N SER A 136 15.98 -7.26 -0.77
CA SER A 136 14.68 -7.84 -0.48
C SER A 136 14.15 -7.42 0.89
N ILE A 137 14.99 -7.38 1.94
CA ILE A 137 14.55 -6.92 3.27
C ILE A 137 14.07 -5.45 3.21
N PHE A 138 14.86 -4.55 2.63
CA PHE A 138 14.48 -3.13 2.57
C PHE A 138 13.26 -2.88 1.69
N GLN A 139 13.12 -3.59 0.56
CA GLN A 139 11.94 -3.53 -0.29
C GLN A 139 10.68 -4.02 0.45
N ASN A 140 10.77 -5.10 1.22
CA ASN A 140 9.62 -5.62 1.96
C ASN A 140 9.25 -4.71 3.16
N ILE A 141 10.23 -4.04 3.77
CA ILE A 141 9.95 -2.97 4.74
C ILE A 141 9.24 -1.80 4.02
N TYR A 142 9.67 -1.42 2.82
CA TYR A 142 8.97 -0.42 2.02
C TYR A 142 7.51 -0.81 1.76
N TYR A 143 7.24 -2.04 1.30
CA TYR A 143 5.88 -2.55 1.08
C TYR A 143 5.02 -2.58 2.35
N LEU A 144 5.62 -2.88 3.51
CA LEU A 144 4.96 -2.83 4.80
C LEU A 144 4.41 -1.43 5.11
N PHE A 145 5.23 -0.38 4.94
CA PHE A 145 4.82 0.99 5.20
C PHE A 145 3.81 1.51 4.17
N GLU A 146 4.02 1.19 2.89
CA GLU A 146 3.05 1.53 1.84
C GLU A 146 1.67 0.93 2.15
N SER A 147 1.64 -0.35 2.53
CA SER A 147 0.41 -1.06 2.89
C SER A 147 -0.33 -0.42 4.06
N ILE A 148 0.38 0.05 5.08
CA ILE A 148 -0.24 0.78 6.20
C ILE A 148 -0.91 2.06 5.70
N ILE A 149 -0.24 2.81 4.82
CA ILE A 149 -0.78 4.07 4.28
C ILE A 149 -1.99 3.78 3.39
N VAL A 150 -1.94 2.77 2.53
CA VAL A 150 -3.07 2.32 1.69
C VAL A 150 -4.29 1.98 2.56
N VAL A 151 -4.09 1.23 3.65
CA VAL A 151 -5.16 0.88 4.59
C VAL A 151 -5.73 2.13 5.29
N LEU A 152 -4.90 3.11 5.63
CA LEU A 152 -5.35 4.40 6.19
C LEU A 152 -6.22 5.19 5.19
N ILE A 153 -5.78 5.27 3.93
CA ILE A 153 -6.55 5.91 2.84
C ILE A 153 -7.95 5.29 2.76
N VAL A 154 -8.01 3.95 2.65
CA VAL A 154 -9.28 3.21 2.57
C VAL A 154 -10.16 3.52 3.77
N ALA A 155 -9.62 3.45 4.99
CA ALA A 155 -10.40 3.63 6.20
C ALA A 155 -11.00 5.03 6.31
N PHE A 156 -10.21 6.06 5.98
CA PHE A 156 -10.64 7.45 6.04
C PHE A 156 -11.65 7.82 4.95
N PHE A 157 -11.37 7.47 3.69
CA PHE A 157 -12.35 7.69 2.61
C PHE A 157 -13.63 6.91 2.85
N ASN A 158 -13.55 5.70 3.40
CA ASN A 158 -14.75 4.92 3.72
C ASN A 158 -15.61 5.64 4.75
N LYS A 159 -15.01 6.10 5.85
CA LYS A 159 -15.75 6.81 6.90
C LYS A 159 -16.31 8.15 6.41
N GLY A 160 -15.55 8.88 5.62
CA GLY A 160 -15.99 10.12 4.98
C GLY A 160 -17.20 9.89 4.06
N GLY A 161 -17.11 8.90 3.17
CA GLY A 161 -18.18 8.54 2.24
C GLY A 161 -19.45 8.05 2.93
N GLU A 162 -19.33 7.23 3.98
CA GLU A 162 -20.48 6.80 4.79
C GLU A 162 -21.19 7.99 5.46
N LEU A 163 -20.43 8.95 6.00
CA LEU A 163 -21.01 10.13 6.64
C LEU A 163 -21.62 11.11 5.64
N LEU A 164 -21.04 11.20 4.43
CA LEU A 164 -21.54 12.07 3.37
C LEU A 164 -22.84 11.52 2.75
N SER A 165 -22.82 10.25 2.36
CA SER A 165 -23.93 9.61 1.63
C SER A 165 -24.99 9.00 2.54
N ARG A 166 -24.68 8.76 3.83
CA ARG A 166 -25.47 7.96 4.77
C ARG A 166 -25.63 6.49 4.36
N ILE A 167 -24.89 6.02 3.34
CA ILE A 167 -24.91 4.63 2.89
C ILE A 167 -23.78 3.87 3.59
N LYS A 168 -24.15 2.90 4.43
CA LYS A 168 -23.23 1.95 5.05
C LYS A 168 -23.07 0.73 4.13
N GLY A 169 -21.87 0.17 4.06
CA GLY A 169 -21.61 -1.07 3.31
C GLY A 169 -21.25 -0.89 1.83
N PHE A 170 -21.32 0.34 1.28
CA PHE A 170 -20.75 0.66 -0.02
C PHE A 170 -19.23 0.95 0.12
N PRO A 171 -18.35 0.42 -0.77
CA PRO A 171 -16.89 0.50 -0.65
C PRO A 171 -16.31 1.88 -0.99
N TRP A 172 -16.79 2.93 -0.30
CA TRP A 172 -16.30 4.29 -0.44
C TRP A 172 -14.78 4.41 -0.24
N GLY A 173 -14.21 3.58 0.65
CA GLY A 173 -12.76 3.51 0.85
C GLY A 173 -12.02 3.01 -0.38
N GLY A 174 -12.55 1.99 -1.05
CA GLY A 174 -11.98 1.47 -2.29
C GLY A 174 -12.10 2.47 -3.44
N ILE A 175 -13.21 3.20 -3.53
CA ILE A 175 -13.38 4.28 -4.51
C ILE A 175 -12.36 5.40 -4.28
N GLY A 176 -12.19 5.84 -3.02
CA GLY A 176 -11.17 6.83 -2.67
C GLY A 176 -9.76 6.36 -2.99
N LEU A 177 -9.45 5.10 -2.69
CA LEU A 177 -8.15 4.49 -3.03
C LEU A 177 -7.93 4.39 -4.54
N LEU A 178 -8.96 4.00 -5.30
CA LEU A 178 -8.93 3.92 -6.76
C LEU A 178 -8.55 5.28 -7.37
N PHE A 179 -9.17 6.37 -6.92
CA PHE A 179 -8.90 7.73 -7.42
C PHE A 179 -7.58 8.34 -6.95
N THR A 180 -6.93 7.74 -5.96
CA THR A 180 -5.67 8.24 -5.40
C THR A 180 -4.52 7.34 -5.82
N TRP A 181 -4.32 6.26 -5.08
CA TRP A 181 -3.25 5.29 -5.29
C TRP A 181 -3.42 4.49 -6.58
N GLY A 182 -4.64 4.05 -6.91
CA GLY A 182 -4.92 3.25 -8.11
C GLY A 182 -4.59 4.01 -9.40
N PHE A 183 -5.16 5.20 -9.59
CA PHE A 183 -4.84 6.04 -10.75
C PHE A 183 -3.40 6.56 -10.74
N GLY A 184 -2.80 6.76 -9.56
CA GLY A 184 -1.39 7.12 -9.43
C GLY A 184 -0.45 6.15 -10.15
N HIS A 185 -0.82 4.86 -10.23
CA HIS A 185 -0.02 3.85 -10.93
C HIS A 185 0.02 4.02 -12.44
N PHE A 186 -0.88 4.79 -13.07
CA PHE A 186 -0.73 5.12 -14.49
C PHE A 186 0.48 6.03 -14.75
N VAL A 187 0.95 6.76 -13.74
CA VAL A 187 2.13 7.64 -13.86
C VAL A 187 3.42 6.82 -13.78
N SER A 188 3.48 5.84 -12.87
CA SER A 188 4.69 5.08 -12.61
C SER A 188 4.78 3.75 -13.37
N HIS A 189 3.66 3.05 -13.55
CA HIS A 189 3.59 1.67 -14.07
C HIS A 189 2.31 1.41 -14.89
N PRO A 190 2.17 1.99 -16.11
CA PRO A 190 0.91 1.96 -16.87
C PRO A 190 0.38 0.56 -17.18
N THR A 191 1.25 -0.42 -17.38
CA THR A 191 0.87 -1.81 -17.73
C THR A 191 0.19 -2.55 -16.57
N GLY A 192 0.56 -2.24 -15.33
CA GLY A 192 -0.06 -2.80 -14.13
C GLY A 192 -1.18 -1.95 -13.54
N ALA A 193 -1.36 -0.72 -14.02
CA ALA A 193 -2.27 0.25 -13.40
C ALA A 193 -3.73 -0.22 -13.38
N LEU A 194 -4.20 -0.94 -14.41
CA LEU A 194 -5.56 -1.49 -14.43
C LEU A 194 -5.80 -2.50 -13.30
N TYR A 195 -4.82 -3.38 -13.04
CA TYR A 195 -4.86 -4.29 -11.91
C TYR A 195 -4.94 -3.53 -10.58
N MET A 196 -4.18 -2.45 -10.45
CA MET A 196 -4.19 -1.61 -9.24
C MET A 196 -5.53 -0.89 -9.01
N LEU A 197 -6.24 -0.49 -10.07
CA LEU A 197 -7.61 0.03 -9.94
C LEU A 197 -8.57 -1.02 -9.37
N ILE A 198 -8.51 -2.25 -9.89
CA ILE A 198 -9.35 -3.37 -9.42
C ILE A 198 -8.99 -3.72 -7.98
N LEU A 199 -7.70 -3.86 -7.69
CA LEU A 199 -7.19 -4.16 -6.35
C LEU A 199 -7.62 -3.09 -5.34
N SER A 200 -7.63 -1.80 -5.72
CA SER A 200 -8.10 -0.72 -4.87
C SER A 200 -9.54 -0.93 -4.38
N ILE A 201 -10.44 -1.36 -5.29
CA ILE A 201 -11.83 -1.69 -4.96
C ILE A 201 -11.90 -2.93 -4.07
N LEU A 202 -11.14 -3.97 -4.40
CA LEU A 202 -11.10 -5.21 -3.60
C LEU A 202 -10.63 -4.97 -2.17
N ILE A 203 -9.61 -4.13 -1.95
CA ILE A 203 -9.17 -3.73 -0.59
C ILE A 203 -10.32 -3.05 0.15
N GLY A 204 -11.06 -2.15 -0.51
CA GLY A 204 -12.25 -1.51 0.06
C GLY A 204 -13.37 -2.49 0.43
N ILE A 205 -13.59 -3.51 -0.40
CA ILE A 205 -14.56 -4.59 -0.14
C ILE A 205 -14.11 -5.44 1.06
N VAL A 206 -12.86 -5.87 1.12
CA VAL A 206 -12.30 -6.63 2.25
C VAL A 206 -12.41 -5.84 3.55
N TYR A 207 -12.14 -4.54 3.50
CA TYR A 207 -12.32 -3.65 4.64
C TYR A 207 -13.75 -3.67 5.16
N ILE A 208 -14.76 -3.61 4.29
CA ILE A 208 -16.17 -3.66 4.72
C ILE A 208 -16.56 -5.05 5.22
N LEU A 209 -16.27 -6.11 4.47
CA LEU A 209 -16.66 -7.48 4.80
C LEU A 209 -16.02 -7.96 6.11
N SER A 210 -14.82 -7.50 6.42
CA SER A 210 -14.13 -7.79 7.67
C SER A 210 -14.69 -7.05 8.89
N GLY A 211 -15.71 -6.19 8.71
CA GLY A 211 -16.19 -5.32 9.77
C GLY A 211 -15.19 -4.23 10.11
N LYS A 212 -14.52 -3.69 9.09
CA LYS A 212 -13.49 -2.64 9.17
C LYS A 212 -12.29 -3.07 9.98
N ASN A 213 -11.94 -4.36 9.91
CA ASN A 213 -10.85 -4.92 10.69
C ASN A 213 -9.51 -4.50 10.11
N PHE A 214 -8.68 -3.86 10.92
CA PHE A 214 -7.36 -3.42 10.48
C PHE A 214 -6.51 -4.61 10.01
N PHE A 215 -6.43 -5.68 10.80
CA PHE A 215 -5.54 -6.80 10.52
C PHE A 215 -5.92 -7.58 9.26
N SER A 216 -7.21 -7.82 9.02
CA SER A 216 -7.67 -8.50 7.79
C SER A 216 -7.39 -7.65 6.55
N THR A 217 -7.70 -6.35 6.61
CA THR A 217 -7.47 -5.43 5.50
C THR A 217 -5.97 -5.24 5.22
N PHE A 218 -5.17 -5.11 6.28
CA PHE A 218 -3.73 -5.01 6.20
C PHE A 218 -3.10 -6.30 5.66
N ALA A 219 -3.53 -7.48 6.14
CA ALA A 219 -3.05 -8.74 5.61
C ALA A 219 -3.36 -8.88 4.11
N PHE A 220 -4.61 -8.61 3.69
CA PHE A 220 -4.95 -8.62 2.27
C PHE A 220 -4.05 -7.69 1.45
N THR A 221 -3.88 -6.44 1.89
CA THR A 221 -3.11 -5.41 1.19
C THR A 221 -1.62 -5.79 1.12
N PHE A 222 -1.00 -6.10 2.26
CA PHE A 222 0.43 -6.41 2.31
C PHE A 222 0.76 -7.69 1.55
N PHE A 223 -0.02 -8.75 1.73
CA PHE A 223 0.24 -10.00 1.03
C PHE A 223 0.00 -9.91 -0.48
N SER A 224 -0.88 -9.02 -0.95
CA SER A 224 -1.03 -8.75 -2.40
C SER A 224 0.20 -8.12 -3.06
N PHE A 225 1.17 -7.61 -2.28
CA PHE A 225 2.43 -7.06 -2.80
C PHE A 225 3.57 -8.08 -2.80
N ILE A 226 3.43 -9.18 -2.05
CA ILE A 226 4.53 -10.14 -1.82
C ILE A 226 4.23 -11.55 -2.33
N ILE A 227 2.95 -11.90 -2.52
CA ILE A 227 2.49 -13.17 -3.11
C ILE A 227 2.09 -12.91 -4.56
#